data_AF-K2RDH7-F1
#
_entry.id   AF-K2RDH7-F1
#
_cell.length_a   1.000
_cell.length_b   1.000
_cell.length_c   1.000
_cell.angle_alpha   90.00
_cell.angle_beta   90.00
_cell.angle_gamma   90.00
#
_symmetry.space_group_name_H-M   'P 1'
#
loop_
_entity.id
_entity.type
_entity.pdbx_description
1 polymer ?
#
loop_
_entity_poly.entity_id
_entity_poly.type
_entity_poly.pdbx_seq_one_letter_code
_entity_poly.pdbx_strand_id
1 'polypeptide(L)'
;MTLDVSDTAMPEEQVRSAVIGALKNRIIEIDIKLDDLNQNLEYFQRKYNLESENFYQQFCSGSLGDEMDFLEWKSSWEIYQELILEKKALLEALG
;
A
#
# COMPACT_ATOMS: atom_id res chain seq x y z
N MET A 1 1.70 4.22 52.92
CA MET A 1 0.99 4.67 51.71
C MET A 1 1.20 3.59 50.66
N THR A 2 0.31 2.61 50.60
CA THR A 2 0.38 1.52 49.62
C THR A 2 -0.26 2.04 48.35
N LEU A 3 0.54 2.23 47.30
CA LEU A 3 0.03 2.47 45.95
C LEU A 3 -0.66 1.18 45.51
N ASP A 4 -1.98 1.20 45.59
CA ASP A 4 -2.83 0.18 45.00
C ASP A 4 -2.73 0.33 43.47
N VAL A 5 -2.02 -0.59 42.83
CA VAL A 5 -1.85 -0.65 41.37
C VAL A 5 -2.90 -1.57 40.76
N SER A 6 -4.06 -1.70 41.41
CA SER A 6 -5.18 -2.42 40.84
C SER A 6 -5.79 -1.54 39.75
N ASP A 7 -6.03 -2.13 38.57
CA ASP A 7 -6.81 -1.56 37.46
C ASP A 7 -6.13 -0.64 36.42
N THR A 8 -4.87 -0.90 36.05
CA THR A 8 -4.34 -0.47 34.73
C THR A 8 -4.61 -1.48 33.60
N ALA A 9 -5.68 -2.27 33.69
CA ALA A 9 -6.17 -3.03 32.55
C ALA A 9 -7.05 -2.11 31.69
N MET A 10 -6.55 -1.71 30.51
CA MET A 10 -7.40 -1.04 29.52
C MET A 10 -8.63 -1.93 29.25
N PRO A 11 -9.87 -1.39 29.36
CA PRO A 11 -11.06 -2.15 29.05
C PRO A 11 -10.99 -2.76 27.64
N GLU A 12 -11.44 -4.01 27.49
CA GLU A 12 -11.41 -4.73 26.22
C GLU A 12 -12.04 -3.91 25.07
N GLU A 13 -13.10 -3.16 25.37
CA GLU A 13 -13.77 -2.26 24.43
C GLU A 13 -12.87 -1.10 23.95
N GLN A 14 -12.05 -0.54 24.85
CA GLN A 14 -11.07 0.50 24.49
C GLN A 14 -9.94 -0.07 23.65
N VAL A 15 -9.47 -1.28 23.96
CA VAL A 15 -8.49 -1.99 23.13
C VAL A 15 -9.06 -2.24 21.74
N ARG A 16 -10.29 -2.77 21.65
CA ARG A 16 -10.96 -3.07 20.38
C ARG A 16 -11.14 -1.81 19.53
N SER A 17 -11.62 -0.72 20.12
CA SER A 17 -11.81 0.55 19.39
C SER A 17 -10.49 1.16 18.93
N ALA A 18 -9.43 1.08 19.75
CA ALA A 18 -8.09 1.52 19.37
C ALA A 18 -7.53 0.69 18.19
N VAL A 19 -7.70 -0.64 18.23
CA VAL A 19 -7.29 -1.53 17.13
C VAL A 19 -8.05 -1.20 15.85
N ILE A 20 -9.38 -1.06 15.90
CA ILE A 20 -10.20 -0.66 14.74
C ILE A 20 -9.75 0.69 14.20
N GLY A 21 -9.47 1.66 15.07
CA GLY A 21 -8.95 2.97 14.68
C GLY A 21 -7.61 2.90 13.97
N ALA A 22 -6.67 2.10 14.49
CA ALA A 22 -5.36 1.88 13.89
C ALA A 22 -5.46 1.21 12.51
N LEU A 23 -6.31 0.20 12.36
CA LEU A 23 -6.54 -0.48 11.07
C LEU A 23 -7.13 0.49 10.03
N LYS A 24 -8.11 1.32 10.42
CA LYS A 24 -8.68 2.34 9.53
C LYS A 24 -7.65 3.39 9.11
N ASN A 25 -6.84 3.89 10.04
CA ASN A 25 -5.77 4.82 9.73
C ASN A 25 -4.76 4.21 8.75
N ARG A 26 -4.39 2.95 8.95
CA ARG A 26 -3.49 2.25 8.03
C ARG A 26 -4.08 2.14 6.62
N ILE A 27 -5.39 1.87 6.50
CA ILE A 27 -6.07 1.85 5.19
C ILE A 27 -6.01 3.22 4.51
N ILE A 28 -6.25 4.32 5.26
CA ILE A 28 -6.16 5.68 4.71
C ILE A 28 -4.74 5.98 4.21
N GLU A 29 -3.71 5.60 4.98
CA GLU A 29 -2.32 5.76 4.56
C GLU A 29 -1.99 4.96 3.30
N ILE A 30 -2.51 3.73 3.19
CA ILE A 30 -2.36 2.91 1.99
C ILE A 30 -3.03 3.59 0.79
N ASP A 31 -4.23 4.15 0.96
CA ASP A 31 -4.93 4.84 -0.12
C ASP A 31 -4.18 6.06 -0.64
N ILE A 32 -3.58 6.85 0.24
CA ILE A 32 -2.73 7.97 -0.17
C ILE A 32 -1.54 7.47 -0.99
N LYS A 33 -0.85 6.42 -0.52
CA LYS A 33 0.30 5.84 -1.23
C LYS A 33 -0.09 5.23 -2.58
N LEU A 34 -1.25 4.59 -2.67
CA LEU A 34 -1.75 4.03 -3.92
C LEU A 34 -2.06 5.13 -4.94
N ASP A 35 -2.57 6.29 -4.50
CA ASP A 35 -2.79 7.44 -5.38
C ASP A 35 -1.46 7.98 -5.93
N ASP A 36 -0.45 8.18 -5.08
CA ASP A 36 0.89 8.62 -5.49
C ASP A 36 1.52 7.63 -6.49
N LEU A 37 1.42 6.33 -6.22
CA LEU A 37 1.93 5.29 -7.11
C LEU A 37 1.17 5.25 -8.44
N ASN A 38 -0.15 5.42 -8.43
CA ASN A 38 -0.94 5.51 -9.66
C ASN A 38 -0.49 6.70 -10.52
N GLN A 39 -0.28 7.87 -9.91
CA GLN A 39 0.23 9.04 -10.63
C GLN A 39 1.61 8.77 -11.23
N ASN A 40 2.50 8.07 -10.51
CA ASN A 40 3.80 7.69 -11.03
C ASN A 40 3.69 6.70 -12.21
N LEU A 41 2.82 5.69 -12.09
CA LEU A 41 2.56 4.74 -13.18
C LEU A 41 1.97 5.42 -14.41
N GLU A 42 1.04 6.36 -14.24
CA GLU A 42 0.50 7.18 -15.33
C GLU A 42 1.56 8.06 -15.99
N TYR A 43 2.50 8.61 -15.23
CA TYR A 43 3.61 9.38 -15.78
C TYR A 43 4.41 8.55 -16.79
N PHE A 44 4.74 7.30 -16.47
CA PHE A 44 5.44 6.41 -17.38
C PHE A 44 4.60 6.05 -18.61
N GLN A 45 3.29 5.79 -18.45
CA GLN A 45 2.39 5.55 -19.59
C GLN A 45 2.39 6.73 -20.57
N ARG A 46 2.34 7.97 -20.05
CA ARG A 46 2.39 9.19 -20.87
C ARG A 46 3.77 9.42 -21.50
N LYS A 47 4.85 9.21 -20.73
CA LYS A 47 6.24 9.40 -21.18
C LYS A 47 6.58 8.47 -22.34
N TYR A 48 6.10 7.22 -22.29
CA TYR A 48 6.38 6.21 -23.30
C TYR A 48 5.24 6.05 -24.33
N ASN A 49 4.10 6.72 -24.14
CA ASN A 49 2.91 6.65 -24.99
C ASN A 49 2.43 5.21 -25.23
N LEU A 50 2.56 4.37 -24.19
CA LEU A 50 2.21 2.95 -24.18
C LEU A 50 1.17 2.68 -23.09
N GLU A 51 0.14 1.89 -23.41
CA GLU A 51 -0.77 1.36 -22.40
C GLU A 51 -0.01 0.39 -21.47
N SER A 52 -0.37 0.35 -20.18
CA SER A 52 0.28 -0.46 -19.13
C SER A 52 0.52 -1.91 -19.53
N GLU A 53 -0.41 -2.48 -20.30
CA GLU A 53 -0.38 -3.87 -20.74
C GLU A 53 0.72 -4.13 -21.79
N ASN A 54 0.97 -3.13 -22.65
CA ASN A 54 2.06 -3.17 -23.63
C ASN A 54 3.42 -2.90 -22.96
N PHE A 55 3.44 -2.09 -21.91
CA PHE A 55 4.63 -1.83 -21.08
C PHE A 55 5.07 -3.09 -20.33
N TYR A 56 4.13 -3.81 -19.71
CA TYR A 56 4.38 -5.09 -19.04
C TYR A 56 4.85 -6.18 -20.00
N GLN A 57 4.28 -6.26 -21.21
CA GLN A 57 4.70 -7.20 -22.25
C GLN A 57 6.14 -6.94 -22.72
N GLN A 58 6.50 -5.68 -22.98
CA GLN A 58 7.85 -5.32 -23.41
C GLN A 58 8.90 -5.49 -22.29
N PHE A 59 8.48 -5.41 -21.02
CA PHE A 59 9.33 -5.80 -19.90
C PHE A 59 9.61 -7.30 -19.89
N CYS A 60 8.55 -8.10 -19.95
CA CYS A 60 8.67 -9.56 -19.90
C CYS A 60 9.45 -10.13 -21.08
N SER A 61 9.48 -9.43 -22.22
CA SER A 61 10.30 -9.82 -23.38
C SER A 61 11.79 -9.49 -23.22
N GLY A 62 12.19 -8.80 -22.14
CA GLY A 62 13.58 -8.36 -21.92
C GLY A 62 14.08 -7.35 -22.95
N SER A 63 13.16 -6.76 -23.73
CA SER A 63 13.48 -5.88 -24.85
C SER A 63 13.57 -4.41 -24.43
N LEU A 64 12.97 -4.07 -23.29
CA LEU A 64 13.24 -2.84 -22.55
C LEU A 64 14.52 -3.07 -21.74
N GLY A 65 15.65 -2.55 -22.23
CA GLY A 65 16.95 -2.64 -21.56
C GLY A 65 16.98 -1.91 -20.21
N ASP A 66 18.18 -1.75 -19.64
CA ASP A 66 18.48 -1.11 -18.34
C ASP A 66 18.11 0.40 -18.25
N GLU A 67 17.02 0.83 -18.88
CA GLU A 67 16.48 2.17 -18.71
C GLU A 67 16.03 2.33 -17.26
N MET A 68 16.64 3.28 -16.56
CA MET A 68 16.39 3.56 -15.15
C MET A 68 14.91 3.83 -14.86
N ASP A 69 14.21 4.44 -15.83
CA ASP A 69 12.77 4.67 -15.82
C ASP A 69 11.95 3.36 -15.73
N PHE A 70 12.43 2.30 -16.38
CA PHE A 70 11.77 1.00 -16.35
C PHE A 70 11.87 0.35 -14.96
N LEU A 71 13.06 0.42 -14.35
CA LEU A 71 13.28 -0.09 -12.99
C LEU A 71 12.43 0.66 -11.96
N GLU A 72 12.28 1.97 -12.13
CA GLU A 72 11.44 2.82 -11.30
C GLU A 72 9.95 2.49 -11.45
N TRP A 73 9.48 2.30 -12.70
CA TRP A 73 8.12 1.84 -12.97
C TRP A 73 7.85 0.47 -12.34
N LYS A 74 8.75 -0.49 -12.55
CA LYS A 74 8.62 -1.84 -12.00
C LYS A 74 8.53 -1.83 -10.48
N SER A 75 9.40 -1.08 -9.83
CA SER A 75 9.40 -0.94 -8.36
C SER A 75 8.10 -0.32 -7.88
N SER A 76 7.60 0.71 -8.57
CA SER A 76 6.30 1.33 -8.26
C SER A 76 5.14 0.35 -8.41
N TRP A 77 5.16 -0.48 -9.45
CA TRP A 77 4.16 -1.51 -9.70
C TRP A 77 4.17 -2.61 -8.63
N GLU A 78 5.35 -3.10 -8.26
CA GLU A 78 5.50 -4.11 -7.19
C GLU A 78 4.94 -3.59 -5.87
N ILE A 79 5.32 -2.38 -5.47
CA ILE A 79 4.80 -1.74 -4.24
C ILE A 79 3.28 -1.56 -4.31
N TYR A 80 2.76 -1.13 -5.46
CA TYR A 80 1.31 -0.97 -5.67
C TYR A 80 0.57 -2.29 -5.42
N GLN A 81 1.06 -3.40 -5.99
CA GLN A 81 0.46 -4.73 -5.80
C GLN A 81 0.50 -5.17 -4.33
N GLU A 82 1.63 -4.97 -3.65
CA GLU A 82 1.77 -5.29 -2.22
C GLU A 82 0.77 -4.50 -1.36
N LEU A 83 0.63 -3.20 -1.62
CA LEU A 83 -0.30 -2.33 -0.90
C LEU A 83 -1.77 -2.70 -1.13
N ILE A 84 -2.14 -3.14 -2.34
CA ILE A 84 -3.49 -3.65 -2.61
C ILE A 84 -3.78 -4.93 -1.80
N LEU A 85 -2.81 -5.85 -1.73
CA LEU A 85 -2.94 -7.07 -0.93
C LEU A 85 -3.05 -6.75 0.57
N GLU A 86 -2.21 -5.84 1.08
CA GLU A 86 -2.27 -5.37 2.47
C GLU A 86 -3.63 -4.75 2.77
N LYS A 87 -4.10 -3.81 1.93
CA LYS A 87 -5.40 -3.16 2.10
C LYS A 87 -6.54 -4.17 2.15
N LYS A 88 -6.51 -5.18 1.27
CA LYS A 88 -7.51 -6.25 1.25
C LYS A 88 -7.53 -7.01 2.58
N ALA A 89 -6.38 -7.43 3.09
CA ALA A 89 -6.28 -8.13 4.36
C ALA A 89 -6.78 -7.28 5.54
N LEU A 90 -6.49 -5.97 5.54
CA LEU A 90 -6.98 -5.04 6.58
C LEU A 90 -8.50 -4.84 6.52
N LEU A 91 -9.09 -4.80 5.32
CA LEU A 91 -10.54 -4.73 5.14
C LEU A 91 -11.24 -6.01 5.59
N GLU A 92 -10.66 -7.18 5.28
CA GLU A 92 -11.15 -8.47 5.78
C GLU A 92 -11.09 -8.57 7.31
N ALA A 93 -10.08 -7.97 7.95
CA ALA A 93 -9.98 -7.92 9.42
C ALA A 93 -10.97 -6.95 10.09
N LEU A 94 -11.57 -6.03 9.33
CA LEU A 94 -12.59 -5.08 9.81
C LEU A 94 -14.03 -5.56 9.58
N GLY A 95 -14.23 -6.55 8.71
CA GLY A 95 -15.52 -7.19 8.41
C GLY A 95 -15.84 -8.33 9.36
#